data_AF-A0A7S2AEW8-F1
#
_entry.id   AF-A0A7S2AEW8-F1
#
_cell.length_a   1.000
_cell.length_b   1.000
_cell.length_c   1.000
_cell.angle_alpha   90.00
_cell.angle_beta   90.00
_cell.angle_gamma   90.00
#
_symmetry.space_group_name_H-M   'P 1'
#
loop_
_entity.id
_entity.type
_entity.pdbx_description
1 polymer ?
#
loop_
_entity_poly.entity_id
_entity_poly.type
_entity_poly.pdbx_seq_one_letter_code
_entity_poly.pdbx_strand_id
1 'polypeptide(L)'
;WAVDGKALKRGNPLRYVNGARTPAQRRRVNVVGVKLEDGQAWYATTRPVPAGTEFLIDYGPGYWEAYEACWGRPERLRAKVRQLRAELRAARPGKRRRLEEALEDAEDE
;
A
#
# COMPACT_ATOMS: atom_id res chain seq x y z
N TRP A 1 21.76 4.63 -5.34
CA TRP A 1 21.15 5.97 -5.34
C TRP A 1 19.64 5.80 -5.40
N ALA A 2 18.88 6.68 -4.75
CA ALA A 2 17.42 6.63 -4.71
C ALA A 2 16.85 8.00 -5.07
N VAL A 3 15.70 8.03 -5.76
CA VAL A 3 14.94 9.26 -6.05
C VAL A 3 13.72 9.28 -5.14
N ASP A 4 13.61 10.32 -4.31
CA ASP A 4 12.41 10.53 -3.49
C ASP A 4 11.52 11.63 -4.06
N GLY A 5 10.36 11.25 -4.60
CA GLY A 5 9.33 12.15 -5.10
C GLY A 5 8.38 12.70 -4.02
N LYS A 6 8.63 12.44 -2.73
CA LYS A 6 7.72 12.82 -1.64
C LYS A 6 7.60 14.33 -1.45
N ALA A 7 8.73 15.05 -1.43
CA ALA A 7 8.74 16.49 -1.16
C ALA A 7 8.24 17.33 -2.34
N LEU A 8 8.58 16.94 -3.58
CA LEU A 8 8.24 17.69 -4.78
C LEU A 8 6.76 17.50 -5.15
N LYS A 9 5.93 18.51 -4.93
CA LYS A 9 4.47 18.44 -5.20
C LYS A 9 4.04 18.97 -6.57
N ARG A 10 4.89 19.75 -7.23
CA ARG A 10 4.64 20.39 -8.54
C ARG A 10 5.74 19.99 -9.54
N GLY A 11 5.41 19.96 -10.82
CA GLY A 11 6.37 19.69 -11.91
C GLY A 11 6.73 18.21 -12.12
N ASN A 12 6.34 17.30 -11.22
CA ASN A 12 6.53 15.86 -11.40
C ASN A 12 5.20 15.11 -11.26
N PRO A 13 4.47 14.85 -12.36
CA PRO A 13 3.23 14.10 -12.31
C PRO A 13 3.44 12.60 -12.05
N LEU A 14 4.63 12.05 -12.32
CA LEU A 14 4.89 10.60 -12.19
C LEU A 14 4.76 10.10 -10.75
N ARG A 15 4.91 10.99 -9.75
CA ARG A 15 4.69 10.67 -8.33
C ARG A 15 3.28 10.20 -7.99
N TYR A 16 2.31 10.40 -8.90
CA TYR A 16 0.91 10.04 -8.72
C TYR A 16 0.51 8.79 -9.51
N VAL A 17 1.41 8.22 -10.32
CA VAL A 17 1.14 6.98 -11.05
C VAL A 17 1.12 5.82 -10.06
N ASN A 18 0.00 5.13 -9.95
CA ASN A 18 -0.21 4.10 -8.95
C ASN A 18 0.48 2.77 -9.29
N GLY A 19 0.87 2.05 -8.24
CA GLY A 19 1.40 0.70 -8.34
C GLY A 19 0.32 -0.37 -8.42
N ALA A 20 0.53 -1.39 -9.27
CA ALA A 20 -0.29 -2.60 -9.31
C ALA A 20 0.11 -3.58 -8.20
N ARG A 21 -0.79 -3.83 -7.24
CA ARG A 21 -0.54 -4.74 -6.12
C ARG A 21 -1.08 -6.14 -6.36
N THR A 22 -2.33 -6.25 -6.82
CA THR A 22 -3.03 -7.53 -7.00
C THR A 22 -2.79 -8.14 -8.37
N PRO A 23 -2.97 -9.47 -8.55
CA PRO A 23 -2.88 -10.10 -9.88
C PRO A 23 -3.84 -9.48 -10.92
N ALA A 24 -5.04 -9.06 -10.48
CA ALA A 24 -5.99 -8.39 -11.35
C ALA A 24 -5.49 -7.01 -11.83
N GLN A 25 -4.87 -6.24 -10.94
CA GLN A 25 -4.24 -4.96 -11.29
C GLN A 25 -3.02 -5.16 -12.20
N ARG A 26 -2.19 -6.20 -11.98
CA ARG A 26 -1.02 -6.47 -12.82
C ARG A 26 -1.38 -6.69 -14.29
N ARG A 27 -2.52 -7.32 -14.59
CA ARG A 27 -3.04 -7.45 -15.97
C ARG A 27 -3.40 -6.10 -16.62
N ARG A 28 -3.63 -5.07 -15.81
CA ARG A 28 -3.95 -3.70 -16.27
C ARG A 28 -2.72 -2.81 -16.44
N VAL A 29 -1.54 -3.22 -15.96
CA VAL A 29 -0.28 -2.46 -16.12
C VAL A 29 -0.09 -2.07 -17.58
N ASN A 30 0.21 -0.81 -17.79
CA ASN A 30 0.36 -0.20 -19.11
C ASN A 30 1.54 0.76 -19.18
N VAL A 31 2.29 0.90 -18.09
CA VAL A 31 3.51 1.73 -17.99
C VAL A 31 4.62 0.94 -17.32
N VAL A 32 5.84 1.15 -17.78
CA VAL A 32 7.08 0.63 -17.19
C VAL A 32 8.03 1.78 -16.85
N GLY A 33 8.77 1.65 -15.75
CA GLY A 33 9.85 2.56 -15.41
C GLY A 33 11.13 2.13 -16.11
N VAL A 34 11.78 3.06 -16.81
CA VAL A 34 13.08 2.86 -17.45
C VAL A 34 14.07 3.84 -16.87
N LYS A 35 15.29 3.38 -16.63
CA LYS A 35 16.39 4.21 -16.18
C LYS A 35 17.35 4.36 -17.35
N LEU A 36 17.61 5.60 -17.75
CA LEU A 36 18.53 5.90 -18.84
C LEU A 36 19.92 6.26 -18.30
N GLU A 37 20.90 6.37 -19.19
CA GLU A 37 22.30 6.68 -18.86
C GLU A 37 22.47 8.08 -18.26
N ASP A 38 21.51 8.98 -18.50
CA ASP A 38 21.43 10.33 -17.91
C ASP A 38 21.15 10.32 -16.39
N GLY A 39 20.98 9.14 -15.79
CA GLY A 39 20.68 8.99 -14.38
C GLY A 39 19.24 9.35 -14.01
N GLN A 40 18.37 9.56 -14.99
CA GLN A 40 16.96 9.89 -14.77
C GLN A 40 16.07 8.64 -14.88
N ALA A 41 14.93 8.70 -14.21
CA ALA A 41 13.88 7.70 -14.30
C ALA A 41 12.75 8.22 -15.19
N TRP A 42 12.46 7.47 -16.25
CA TRP A 42 11.44 7.78 -17.24
C TRP A 42 10.34 6.72 -17.20
N TYR A 43 9.12 7.09 -17.59
CA TYR A 43 7.99 6.17 -17.68
C TYR A 43 7.64 6.01 -19.16
N ALA A 44 7.57 4.77 -19.63
CA ALA A 44 7.21 4.43 -21.00
C ALA A 44 5.94 3.58 -21.01
N THR A 45 5.01 3.87 -21.91
CA THR A 45 3.83 3.03 -22.12
C THR A 45 4.23 1.72 -22.78
N THR A 46 3.74 0.59 -22.30
CA THR A 46 4.01 -0.74 -22.87
C THR A 46 3.03 -1.14 -23.97
N ARG A 47 1.95 -0.37 -24.12
CA ARG A 47 0.86 -0.56 -25.10
C ARG A 47 0.10 0.75 -25.30
N PRO A 48 -0.71 0.91 -26.37
CA PRO A 48 -1.63 2.03 -26.49
C PRO A 48 -2.54 2.16 -25.25
N VAL A 49 -2.70 3.37 -24.74
CA VAL A 49 -3.53 3.67 -23.56
C VAL A 49 -4.69 4.56 -23.97
N PRO A 50 -5.95 4.06 -23.96
CA PRO A 50 -7.12 4.86 -24.32
C PRO A 50 -7.33 6.04 -23.36
N ALA A 51 -7.95 7.11 -23.87
CA ALA A 51 -8.35 8.25 -23.05
C ALA A 51 -9.23 7.81 -21.86
N GLY A 52 -9.00 8.42 -20.70
CA GLY A 52 -9.70 8.06 -19.46
C GLY A 52 -9.17 6.79 -18.77
N THR A 53 -8.19 6.09 -19.35
CA THR A 53 -7.56 4.93 -18.70
C THR A 53 -6.45 5.40 -17.75
N GLU A 54 -6.46 4.85 -16.53
CA GLU A 54 -5.41 5.09 -15.54
C GLU A 54 -4.06 4.54 -16.00
N PHE A 55 -2.98 5.31 -15.78
CA PHE A 55 -1.62 4.78 -15.86
C PHE A 55 -1.29 3.96 -14.62
N LEU A 56 -0.84 2.73 -14.84
CA LEU A 56 -0.54 1.78 -13.79
C LEU A 56 0.81 1.12 -14.07
N ILE A 57 1.69 1.15 -13.06
CA ILE A 57 3.03 0.58 -13.10
C ILE A 57 3.15 -0.59 -12.12
N ASP A 58 4.04 -1.54 -12.39
CA ASP A 58 4.41 -2.54 -11.38
C ASP A 58 5.62 -2.04 -10.58
N TYR A 59 5.43 -1.76 -9.28
CA TYR A 59 6.54 -1.39 -8.39
C TYR A 59 7.40 -2.59 -7.97
N GLY A 60 6.98 -3.81 -8.31
CA GLY A 60 7.66 -5.04 -7.96
C GLY A 60 7.32 -5.56 -6.55
N PRO A 61 7.61 -6.84 -6.28
CA PRO A 61 7.26 -7.50 -5.02
C PRO A 61 7.95 -6.85 -3.80
N GLY A 62 9.23 -6.49 -3.91
CA GLY A 62 10.00 -5.91 -2.81
C GLY A 62 9.43 -4.59 -2.28
N TYR A 63 8.83 -3.77 -3.15
CA TYR A 63 8.14 -2.55 -2.70
C TYR A 63 6.92 -2.90 -1.83
N TRP A 64 6.10 -3.86 -2.25
CA TRP A 64 4.90 -4.25 -1.53
C TRP A 64 5.20 -4.97 -0.22
N GLU A 65 6.28 -5.77 -0.18
CA GLU A 65 6.78 -6.41 1.03
C GLU A 65 7.22 -5.36 2.05
N ALA A 66 8.04 -4.39 1.63
CA ALA A 66 8.44 -3.27 2.48
C ALA A 66 7.23 -2.45 2.93
N TYR A 67 6.27 -2.23 2.03
CA TYR A 67 5.04 -1.50 2.34
C TYR A 67 4.22 -2.20 3.44
N GLU A 68 4.05 -3.52 3.32
CA GLU A 68 3.32 -4.32 4.31
C GLU A 68 4.02 -4.34 5.66
N ALA A 69 5.35 -4.43 5.68
CA ALA A 69 6.12 -4.41 6.92
C ALA A 69 6.02 -3.04 7.64
N CYS A 70 6.20 -1.94 6.91
CA CYS A 70 6.30 -0.61 7.50
C CYS A 70 4.94 0.06 7.78
N TRP A 71 3.94 -0.18 6.94
CA TRP A 71 2.65 0.53 7.03
C TRP A 71 1.45 -0.41 7.08
N GLY A 72 1.39 -1.41 6.20
CA GLY A 72 0.21 -2.28 6.06
C GLY A 72 -0.14 -3.08 7.31
N ARG A 73 0.80 -3.85 7.86
CA ARG A 73 0.60 -4.67 9.06
C ARG A 73 0.31 -3.80 10.30
N PRO A 74 1.09 -2.75 10.61
CA PRO A 74 0.78 -1.87 11.74
C PRO A 74 -0.60 -1.21 11.65
N GLU A 75 -1.04 -0.79 10.47
CA GLU A 75 -2.36 -0.19 10.28
C GLU A 75 -3.48 -1.20 10.56
N ARG A 76 -3.36 -2.43 10.07
CA ARG A 76 -4.34 -3.50 10.34
C ARG A 76 -4.37 -3.86 11.82
N LEU A 77 -3.23 -3.94 12.48
CA LEU A 77 -3.15 -4.23 13.91
C LEU A 77 -3.87 -3.15 14.72
N ARG A 78 -3.59 -1.87 14.44
CA ARG A 78 -4.29 -0.74 15.07
C ARG A 78 -5.79 -0.77 14.82
N ALA A 79 -6.21 -1.12 13.60
CA ALA A 79 -7.62 -1.26 13.27
C ALA A 79 -8.28 -2.41 14.05
N LYS A 80 -7.61 -3.56 14.19
CA LYS A 80 -8.04 -4.72 14.97
C LYS A 80 -8.16 -4.37 16.45
N VAL A 81 -7.14 -3.75 17.04
CA VAL A 81 -7.16 -3.25 18.43
C VAL A 81 -8.33 -2.29 18.65
N ARG A 82 -8.54 -1.34 17.75
CA ARG A 82 -9.67 -0.40 17.82
C ARG A 82 -11.02 -1.12 17.76
N GLN A 83 -11.16 -2.13 16.90
CA GLN A 83 -12.36 -2.94 16.80
C GLN A 83 -12.60 -3.74 18.09
N LEU A 84 -11.58 -4.44 18.61
CA LEU A 84 -11.68 -5.22 19.85
C LEU A 84 -12.04 -4.33 21.05
N ARG A 85 -11.45 -3.14 21.16
CA ARG A 85 -11.83 -2.15 22.19
C ARG A 85 -13.27 -1.65 22.03
N ALA A 86 -13.80 -1.57 20.81
CA ALA A 86 -15.20 -1.21 20.58
C ALA A 86 -16.16 -2.36 20.95
N GLU A 87 -15.82 -3.58 20.55
CA GLU A 87 -16.58 -4.78 20.89
C GLU A 87 -16.59 -5.04 22.39
N LEU A 88 -15.46 -4.85 23.07
CA LEU A 88 -15.34 -5.01 24.52
C LEU A 88 -16.24 -4.04 25.28
N ARG A 89 -16.35 -2.78 24.81
CA ARG A 89 -17.28 -1.78 25.38
C ARG A 89 -18.75 -2.19 25.22
N ALA A 90 -19.09 -2.91 24.16
CA ALA A 90 -20.45 -3.39 23.89
C ALA A 90 -20.72 -4.81 24.42
N ALA A 91 -19.72 -5.51 24.95
CA ALA A 91 -19.82 -6.92 25.26
C ALA A 91 -20.58 -7.21 26.56
N ARG A 92 -21.36 -8.30 26.53
CA ARG A 92 -21.95 -8.92 27.74
C ARG A 92 -20.87 -9.67 28.53
N PRO A 93 -21.05 -9.86 29.86
CA PRO A 93 -20.02 -10.46 30.73
C PRO A 93 -19.43 -11.79 30.22
N GLY A 94 -20.25 -12.67 29.64
CA GLY A 94 -19.79 -13.97 29.14
C GLY A 94 -18.88 -13.93 27.90
N LYS A 95 -18.85 -12.83 27.14
CA LYS A 95 -17.94 -12.67 25.98
C LYS A 95 -16.73 -11.78 26.29
N ARG A 96 -16.74 -11.13 27.45
CA ARG A 96 -15.78 -10.09 27.82
C ARG A 96 -14.36 -10.66 27.95
N ARG A 97 -14.20 -11.73 28.73
CA ARG A 97 -12.91 -12.39 28.97
C ARG A 97 -12.18 -12.78 27.66
N ARG A 98 -12.91 -13.36 26.69
CA ARG A 98 -12.33 -13.75 25.39
C ARG A 98 -11.89 -12.54 24.56
N LEU A 99 -12.61 -11.43 24.65
CA LEU A 99 -12.25 -10.19 23.94
C LEU A 99 -11.09 -9.46 24.61
N GLU A 100 -10.93 -9.58 25.92
CA GLU A 100 -9.78 -9.07 26.68
C GLU A 100 -8.51 -9.82 26.28
N GLU A 101 -8.55 -11.15 26.28
CA GLU A 101 -7.43 -12.00 25.83
C GLU A 101 -7.03 -11.69 24.38
N ALA A 102 -8.00 -11.62 23.47
CA ALA A 102 -7.72 -11.29 22.07
C ALA A 102 -7.19 -9.85 21.86
N LEU A 103 -7.48 -8.93 22.78
CA LEU A 103 -6.96 -7.56 22.76
C LEU A 103 -5.51 -7.53 23.24
N GLU A 104 -5.19 -8.23 24.32
CA GLU A 104 -3.83 -8.37 24.85
C GLU A 104 -2.89 -8.97 23.79
N ASP A 105 -3.30 -10.10 23.19
CA ASP A 105 -2.56 -10.75 22.09
C ASP A 105 -2.30 -9.81 20.90
N ALA A 106 -3.23 -8.90 20.62
CA ALA A 106 -3.12 -7.96 19.50
C ALA A 106 -2.34 -6.68 19.85
N GLU A 107 -2.14 -6.38 21.13
CA GLU A 107 -1.32 -5.26 21.59
C GLU A 107 0.16 -5.67 21.74
N ASP A 108 0.42 -6.96 21.96
CA ASP A 108 1.77 -7.53 22.09
C ASP A 108 2.44 -7.96 20.76
N GLU A 109 1.71 -7.87 19.63
CA GLU A 109 2.19 -8.20 18.27
C GLU A 109 2.91 -7.04 17.55
#